data_AF-A0A496SRF0-F1
#
_entry.id   AF-A0A496SRF0-F1
#
_cell.length_a   1.000
_cell.length_b   1.000
_cell.length_c   1.000
_cell.angle_alpha   90.00
_cell.angle_beta   90.00
_cell.angle_gamma   90.00
#
_symmetry.space_group_name_H-M   'P 1'
#
loop_
_entity.id
_entity.type
_entity.pdbx_description
1 polymer ?
#
loop_
_entity_poly.entity_id
_entity_poly.type
_entity_poly.pdbx_seq_one_letter_code
_entity_poly.pdbx_strand_id
1 'polypeptide(L)'
;MGHSPAQLAHGKLIRFFDQLGKFGILLSRVFRAFSDFPTYRHLIVGQMKTIGMESLPVVVLTSIFVGMVASIQTAYQLRGRVPLYFTGSAVGKMIFLEVGPVTTAFVLSGRVGASIAAQLGTMKITEQIDALESMALNAMAYLVVPRVVAGMVMLPVL
;
A
#
# COMPACT_ATOMS: atom_id res chain seq x y z
N MET A 1 2.21 -37.41 -26.16
CA MET A 1 1.75 -38.06 -24.92
C MET A 1 1.19 -36.97 -24.02
N GLY A 2 -0.15 -36.83 -24.02
CA GLY A 2 -0.84 -35.72 -23.37
C GLY A 2 -0.82 -35.85 -21.85
N HIS A 3 -0.32 -34.83 -21.16
CA HIS A 3 -0.47 -34.72 -19.72
C HIS A 3 -1.97 -34.70 -19.37
N SER A 4 -2.42 -35.66 -18.58
CA SER A 4 -3.79 -35.70 -18.07
C SER A 4 -4.10 -34.40 -17.30
N PRO A 5 -5.28 -33.77 -17.48
CA PRO A 5 -5.65 -32.52 -16.82
C PRO A 5 -5.53 -32.56 -15.28
N ALA A 6 -5.60 -33.75 -14.67
CA ALA A 6 -5.40 -33.96 -13.24
C ALA A 6 -3.95 -33.71 -12.76
N GLN A 7 -2.92 -34.00 -13.59
CA GLN A 7 -1.51 -33.80 -13.23
C GLN A 7 -1.10 -32.31 -13.27
N LEU A 8 -1.71 -31.54 -14.19
CA LEU A 8 -1.54 -30.09 -14.30
C LEU A 8 -2.15 -29.35 -13.10
N ALA A 9 -3.28 -29.82 -12.58
CA ALA A 9 -3.93 -29.26 -11.40
C ALA A 9 -3.09 -29.48 -10.12
N HIS A 10 -2.51 -30.68 -9.95
CA HIS A 10 -1.69 -31.01 -8.80
C HIS A 10 -0.40 -30.17 -8.74
N GLY A 11 0.28 -29.98 -9.88
CA GLY A 11 1.47 -29.14 -9.95
C GLY A 11 1.20 -27.65 -9.69
N LYS A 12 0.04 -27.13 -10.10
CA LYS A 12 -0.38 -25.74 -9.78
C LYS A 12 -0.66 -25.56 -8.28
N LEU A 13 -1.30 -26.54 -7.64
CA LEU A 13 -1.63 -26.47 -6.22
C LEU A 13 -0.35 -26.43 -5.36
N ILE A 14 0.62 -27.31 -5.62
CA ILE A 14 1.89 -27.32 -4.88
C ILE A 14 2.65 -26.00 -5.06
N ARG A 15 2.70 -25.45 -6.28
CA ARG A 15 3.34 -24.15 -6.54
C ARG A 15 2.66 -23.00 -5.82
N PHE A 16 1.34 -23.04 -5.70
CA PHE A 16 0.59 -22.03 -4.96
C PHE A 16 0.94 -22.04 -3.47
N PHE A 17 1.00 -23.23 -2.85
CA PHE A 17 1.42 -23.36 -1.45
C PHE A 17 2.89 -22.96 -1.23
N ASP A 18 3.79 -23.29 -2.16
CA ASP A 18 5.20 -22.86 -2.11
C ASP A 18 5.35 -21.32 -2.18
N GLN A 19 4.58 -20.66 -3.06
CA GLN A 19 4.56 -19.20 -3.15
C GLN A 19 4.01 -18.54 -1.88
N LEU A 20 2.93 -19.08 -1.32
CA LEU A 20 2.39 -18.62 -0.04
C LEU A 20 3.40 -18.79 1.10
N GLY A 21 4.09 -19.94 1.13
CA GLY A 21 5.13 -20.22 2.13
C GLY A 21 6.29 -19.22 2.04
N LYS A 22 6.80 -18.96 0.83
CA LYS A 22 7.85 -17.96 0.58
C LYS A 22 7.42 -16.55 1.01
N PHE A 23 6.18 -16.18 0.71
CA PHE A 23 5.63 -14.90 1.14
C PHE A 23 5.56 -14.80 2.67
N GLY A 24 5.08 -15.85 3.36
CA GLY A 24 5.05 -15.91 4.82
C GLY A 24 6.44 -15.81 5.45
N ILE A 25 7.43 -16.49 4.87
CA ILE A 25 8.83 -16.39 5.32
C ILE A 25 9.36 -14.96 5.13
N LEU A 26 9.12 -14.33 3.98
CA LEU A 26 9.52 -12.94 3.73
C LEU A 26 8.88 -11.99 4.75
N LEU A 27 7.60 -12.16 5.05
CA LEU A 27 6.88 -11.39 6.05
C LEU A 27 7.50 -11.56 7.44
N SER A 28 7.83 -12.80 7.83
CA SER A 28 8.51 -13.07 9.11
C SER A 28 9.90 -12.42 9.19
N ARG A 29 10.64 -12.34 8.08
CA ARG A 29 11.93 -11.66 8.01
C ARG A 29 11.79 -10.15 8.18
N VAL A 30 10.77 -9.55 7.58
CA VAL A 30 10.45 -8.12 7.78
C VAL A 30 10.17 -7.86 9.26
N PHE A 31 9.30 -8.66 9.89
CA PHE A 31 8.98 -8.52 11.32
C PHE A 31 10.21 -8.69 12.23
N ARG A 32 11.14 -9.58 11.91
CA ARG A 32 12.40 -9.69 12.65
C ARG A 32 13.31 -8.47 12.44
N ALA A 33 13.36 -7.95 11.22
CA ALA A 33 14.17 -6.76 10.88
C ALA A 33 13.66 -5.48 11.55
N PHE A 34 12.39 -5.44 12.00
CA PHE A 34 11.87 -4.36 12.84
C PHE A 34 12.61 -4.23 14.18
N SER A 35 13.30 -5.27 14.67
CA SER A 35 14.08 -5.16 15.91
C SER A 35 15.29 -4.24 15.76
N ASP A 36 15.85 -4.11 14.55
CA ASP A 36 17.00 -3.23 14.25
C ASP A 36 16.58 -1.79 13.92
N PHE A 37 15.28 -1.47 14.09
CA PHE A 37 14.65 -0.19 13.75
C PHE A 37 15.32 1.08 14.32
N PRO A 38 15.81 1.13 15.58
CA PRO A 38 16.32 2.38 16.14
C PRO A 38 17.51 2.96 15.37
N THR A 39 18.32 2.10 14.74
CA THR A 39 19.54 2.46 14.00
C THR A 39 19.23 3.31 12.75
N TYR A 40 18.10 3.05 12.09
CA TYR A 40 17.79 3.62 10.76
C TYR A 40 16.65 4.64 10.78
N ARG A 41 16.26 5.13 11.96
CA ARG A 41 15.14 6.07 12.14
C ARG A 41 15.21 7.35 11.29
N HIS A 42 16.42 7.83 11.00
CA HIS A 42 16.64 9.04 10.22
C HIS A 42 16.18 8.90 8.76
N LEU A 43 16.16 7.67 8.22
CA LEU A 43 15.68 7.39 6.86
C LEU A 43 14.16 7.51 6.74
N ILE A 44 13.43 7.39 7.85
CA ILE A 44 11.96 7.41 7.86
C ILE A 44 11.45 8.75 7.36
N VAL A 45 12.05 9.87 7.77
CA VAL A 45 11.63 11.22 7.35
C VAL A 45 11.72 11.39 5.83
N GLY A 46 12.77 10.85 5.22
CA GLY A 46 12.90 10.81 3.77
C GLY A 46 11.80 9.99 3.11
N GLN A 47 11.50 8.81 3.66
CA GLN A 47 10.41 7.97 3.15
C GLN A 47 9.03 8.58 3.38
N MET A 48 8.80 9.32 4.47
CA MET A 48 7.55 10.05 4.72
C MET A 48 7.34 11.14 3.66
N LYS A 49 8.40 11.86 3.26
CA LYS A 49 8.31 12.83 2.17
C LYS A 49 7.90 12.17 0.86
N THR A 50 8.56 11.08 0.49
CA THR A 50 8.29 10.37 -0.78
C THR A 50 6.91 9.71 -0.79
N ILE A 51 6.53 9.01 0.28
CA ILE A 51 5.23 8.33 0.38
C ILE A 51 4.09 9.32 0.57
N GLY A 52 4.29 10.34 1.40
CA GLY A 52 3.29 11.34 1.75
C GLY A 52 3.18 12.45 0.73
N MET A 53 4.19 13.35 0.71
CA MET A 53 4.11 14.60 -0.04
C MET A 53 3.98 14.39 -1.54
N GLU A 54 4.68 13.40 -2.11
CA GLU A 54 4.57 13.13 -3.54
C GLU A 54 3.27 12.39 -3.91
N SER A 55 2.54 11.82 -2.94
CA SER A 55 1.21 11.21 -3.18
C SER A 55 0.08 12.23 -3.07
N LEU A 56 0.28 13.35 -2.38
CA LEU A 56 -0.74 14.38 -2.14
C LEU A 56 -1.50 14.79 -3.40
N PRO A 57 -0.85 15.08 -4.55
CA PRO A 57 -1.58 15.53 -5.73
C PRO A 57 -2.60 14.51 -6.22
N VAL A 58 -2.25 13.23 -6.19
CA VAL A 58 -3.15 12.15 -6.64
C VAL A 58 -4.29 11.96 -5.63
N VAL A 59 -4.00 11.96 -4.33
CA VAL A 59 -5.02 11.80 -3.28
C VAL A 59 -6.02 12.95 -3.28
N VAL A 60 -5.55 14.20 -3.41
CA VAL A 60 -6.43 15.38 -3.47
C VAL A 60 -7.31 15.32 -4.72
N LEU A 61 -6.71 15.02 -5.88
CA LEU A 61 -7.46 14.95 -7.13
C LEU A 61 -8.54 13.87 -7.08
N THR A 62 -8.21 12.66 -6.63
CA THR A 62 -9.18 11.57 -6.51
C THR A 62 -10.26 11.89 -5.49
N SER A 63 -9.90 12.47 -4.34
CA SER A 63 -10.86 12.83 -3.29
C SER A 63 -11.89 13.87 -3.75
N ILE A 64 -11.48 14.86 -4.56
CA ILE A 64 -12.39 15.85 -5.13
C ILE A 64 -13.43 15.17 -6.02
N PHE A 65 -13.00 14.31 -6.94
CA PHE A 65 -13.92 13.62 -7.85
C PHE A 65 -14.83 12.65 -7.12
N VAL A 66 -14.29 11.87 -6.18
CA VAL A 66 -15.06 10.94 -5.36
C VAL A 66 -16.11 11.70 -4.53
N GLY A 67 -15.73 12.79 -3.88
CA GLY A 67 -16.65 13.62 -3.10
C GLY A 67 -17.75 14.26 -3.94
N MET A 68 -17.41 14.73 -5.15
CA MET A 68 -18.39 15.29 -6.09
C MET A 68 -19.41 14.24 -6.54
N VAL A 69 -18.94 13.06 -6.96
CA VAL A 69 -19.81 11.96 -7.39
C VAL A 69 -20.69 11.49 -6.24
N ALA A 70 -20.12 11.29 -5.04
CA ALA A 70 -20.86 10.89 -3.86
C ALA A 70 -21.95 11.90 -3.48
N SER A 71 -21.65 13.21 -3.59
CA SER A 71 -22.61 14.28 -3.28
C SER A 71 -23.80 14.27 -4.23
N ILE A 72 -23.55 14.20 -5.54
CA ILE A 72 -24.61 14.19 -6.57
C ILE A 72 -25.45 12.91 -6.43
N GLN A 73 -24.80 11.77 -6.24
CA GLN A 73 -25.48 10.48 -6.10
C GLN A 73 -26.36 10.45 -4.85
N THR A 74 -25.88 10.94 -3.72
CA THR A 74 -26.63 10.98 -2.46
C THR A 74 -27.82 11.95 -2.55
N ALA A 75 -27.63 13.12 -3.16
CA ALA A 75 -28.71 14.08 -3.41
C ALA A 75 -29.83 13.47 -4.26
N TYR A 76 -29.48 12.69 -5.28
CA TYR A 76 -30.45 12.01 -6.13
C TYR A 76 -31.23 10.92 -5.37
N GLN A 77 -30.56 10.12 -4.54
CA GLN A 77 -31.20 9.05 -3.76
C GLN A 77 -32.19 9.58 -2.71
N LEU A 78 -31.86 10.71 -2.09
CA LEU A 78 -32.65 11.34 -1.03
C LEU A 78 -33.77 12.24 -1.55
N ARG A 79 -33.79 12.51 -2.87
CA ARG A 79 -34.79 13.39 -3.50
C ARG A 79 -36.21 12.92 -3.20
N GLY A 80 -37.01 13.80 -2.61
CA GLY A 80 -38.40 13.54 -2.25
C GLY A 80 -38.62 12.64 -1.02
N ARG A 81 -37.55 12.14 -0.38
CA ARG A 81 -37.63 11.34 0.86
C ARG A 81 -37.27 12.14 2.11
N VAL A 82 -36.30 13.06 1.99
CA VAL A 82 -35.85 13.90 3.12
C VAL A 82 -35.46 15.30 2.65
N PRO A 83 -35.41 16.29 3.57
CA PRO A 83 -34.96 17.64 3.27
C PRO A 83 -33.52 17.70 2.74
N LEU A 84 -33.24 18.62 1.81
CA LEU A 84 -31.93 18.75 1.14
C LEU A 84 -30.75 19.01 2.10
N TYR A 85 -30.98 19.66 3.23
CA TYR A 85 -29.91 19.92 4.21
C TYR A 85 -29.36 18.63 4.84
N PHE A 86 -30.12 17.54 4.83
CA PHE A 86 -29.69 16.25 5.38
C PHE A 86 -28.63 15.58 4.49
N THR A 87 -28.63 15.87 3.19
CA THR A 87 -27.68 15.33 2.20
C THR A 87 -26.23 15.59 2.59
N GLY A 88 -25.90 16.81 3.05
CA GLY A 88 -24.53 17.15 3.44
C GLY A 88 -24.05 16.32 4.64
N SER A 89 -24.93 16.09 5.62
CA SER A 89 -24.60 15.28 6.79
C SER A 89 -24.42 13.79 6.46
N ALA A 90 -25.21 13.26 5.52
CA ALA A 90 -25.10 11.89 5.05
C ALA A 90 -23.78 11.67 4.28
N VAL A 91 -23.47 12.56 3.34
CA VAL A 91 -22.24 12.51 2.55
C VAL A 91 -21.02 12.65 3.45
N GLY A 92 -21.02 13.61 4.37
CA GLY A 92 -19.92 13.81 5.32
C GLY A 92 -19.63 12.54 6.12
N LYS A 93 -20.65 11.93 6.74
CA LYS A 93 -20.48 10.70 7.51
C LYS A 93 -19.94 9.54 6.65
N MET A 94 -20.48 9.35 5.45
CA MET A 94 -20.04 8.30 4.53
C MET A 94 -18.57 8.47 4.12
N ILE A 95 -18.15 9.71 3.83
CA ILE A 95 -16.76 9.99 3.45
C ILE A 95 -15.82 9.76 4.64
N PHE A 96 -16.14 10.25 5.83
CA PHE A 96 -15.27 10.11 6.99
C PHE A 96 -15.10 8.67 7.47
N LEU A 97 -16.16 7.85 7.40
CA LEU A 97 -16.13 6.50 7.99
C LEU A 97 -15.71 5.41 7.01
N GLU A 98 -16.02 5.57 5.72
CA GLU A 98 -15.87 4.47 4.76
C GLU A 98 -15.07 4.91 3.55
N VAL A 99 -15.58 5.89 2.80
CA VAL A 99 -15.07 6.17 1.45
C VAL A 99 -13.69 6.82 1.50
N GLY A 100 -13.44 7.76 2.41
CA GLY A 100 -12.15 8.43 2.56
C GLY A 100 -11.03 7.43 2.81
N PRO A 101 -11.06 6.66 3.92
CA PRO A 101 -10.03 5.66 4.22
C PRO A 101 -9.83 4.63 3.11
N VAL A 102 -10.92 4.11 2.53
CA VAL A 102 -10.84 3.07 1.48
C VAL A 102 -10.23 3.63 0.20
N THR A 103 -10.65 4.82 -0.24
CA THR A 103 -10.14 5.41 -1.49
C THR A 103 -8.69 5.86 -1.36
N THR A 104 -8.31 6.47 -0.24
CA THR A 104 -6.92 6.84 0.03
C THR A 104 -6.02 5.59 0.06
N ALA A 105 -6.43 4.53 0.76
CA ALA A 105 -5.67 3.27 0.80
C ALA A 105 -5.52 2.62 -0.58
N PHE A 106 -6.59 2.60 -1.38
CA PHE A 106 -6.58 2.02 -2.72
C PHE A 106 -5.64 2.76 -3.67
N VAL A 107 -5.74 4.10 -3.70
CA VAL A 107 -4.89 4.96 -4.54
C VAL A 107 -3.42 4.85 -4.13
N LEU A 108 -3.13 4.91 -2.83
CA LEU A 108 -1.78 4.78 -2.31
C LEU A 108 -1.16 3.41 -2.58
N SER A 109 -1.93 2.33 -2.43
CA SER A 109 -1.43 0.98 -2.72
C SER A 109 -0.89 0.87 -4.15
N GLY A 110 -1.55 1.48 -5.13
CA GLY A 110 -1.09 1.51 -6.51
C GLY A 110 0.17 2.36 -6.68
N ARG A 111 0.09 3.64 -6.29
CA ARG A 111 1.18 4.63 -6.53
C ARG A 111 2.44 4.31 -5.74
N VAL A 112 2.30 4.10 -4.43
CA VAL A 112 3.41 3.83 -3.52
C VAL A 112 3.96 2.43 -3.74
N GLY A 113 3.09 1.43 -3.93
CA GLY A 113 3.50 0.06 -4.20
C GLY A 113 4.34 -0.06 -5.48
N ALA A 114 3.89 0.57 -6.57
CA ALA A 114 4.64 0.60 -7.83
C ALA A 114 5.98 1.34 -7.69
N SER A 115 6.00 2.47 -6.98
CA SER A 115 7.23 3.23 -6.72
C SER A 115 8.26 2.42 -5.92
N ILE A 116 7.83 1.77 -4.83
CA ILE A 116 8.71 0.94 -4.00
C ILE A 116 9.23 -0.27 -4.79
N ALA A 117 8.35 -0.93 -5.55
CA ALA A 117 8.74 -2.07 -6.39
C ALA A 117 9.78 -1.65 -7.45
N ALA A 118 9.58 -0.50 -8.11
CA ALA A 118 10.55 0.03 -9.07
C ALA A 118 11.89 0.36 -8.41
N GLN A 119 11.88 1.04 -7.26
CA GLN A 119 13.11 1.39 -6.53
C GLN A 119 13.89 0.13 -6.10
N LEU A 120 13.23 -0.83 -5.46
CA LEU A 120 13.86 -2.08 -5.03
C LEU A 120 14.33 -2.92 -6.22
N GLY A 121 13.57 -2.93 -7.32
CA GLY A 121 13.96 -3.58 -8.57
C GLY A 121 15.23 -2.98 -9.15
N THR A 122 15.31 -1.65 -9.24
CA THR A 122 16.54 -0.96 -9.69
C THR A 122 17.71 -1.26 -8.76
N MET A 123 17.52 -1.17 -7.43
CA MET A 123 18.57 -1.47 -6.46
C MET A 123 19.06 -2.93 -6.53
N LYS A 124 18.20 -3.87 -6.93
CA LYS A 124 18.61 -5.26 -7.13
C LYS A 124 19.40 -5.43 -8.43
N ILE A 125 18.97 -4.81 -9.53
CA ILE A 125 19.66 -4.92 -10.83
C ILE A 125 21.02 -4.22 -10.79
N THR A 126 21.16 -3.14 -10.01
CA THR A 126 22.43 -2.42 -9.80
C THR A 126 23.29 -3.01 -8.68
N GLU A 127 22.93 -4.20 -8.16
CA GLU A 127 23.63 -4.90 -7.07
C GLU A 127 23.79 -4.10 -5.77
N GLN A 128 23.06 -3.01 -5.59
CA GLN A 128 23.13 -2.18 -4.37
C GLN A 128 22.67 -2.95 -3.13
N ILE A 129 21.71 -3.87 -3.28
CA ILE A 129 21.25 -4.73 -2.19
C ILE A 129 22.38 -5.69 -1.76
N ASP A 130 23.05 -6.31 -2.74
CA ASP A 130 24.11 -7.28 -2.48
C ASP A 130 25.37 -6.58 -1.91
N ALA A 131 25.63 -5.35 -2.35
CA ALA A 131 26.66 -4.48 -1.77
C ALA A 131 26.41 -4.22 -0.27
N LEU A 132 25.19 -3.87 0.13
CA LEU A 132 24.84 -3.68 1.55
C LEU A 132 25.08 -4.96 2.36
N GLU A 133 24.68 -6.13 1.83
CA GLU A 133 24.88 -7.41 2.50
C GLU A 133 26.37 -7.77 2.64
N SER A 134 27.20 -7.46 1.62
CA SER A 134 28.67 -7.65 1.69
C SER A 134 29.35 -6.77 2.74
N MET A 135 28.75 -5.63 3.07
CA MET A 135 29.20 -4.74 4.16
C MET A 135 28.70 -5.20 5.53
N ALA A 136 28.15 -6.42 5.64
CA ALA A 136 27.54 -6.98 6.84
C ALA A 136 26.37 -6.13 7.41
N LEU A 137 25.69 -5.36 6.55
CA LEU A 137 24.52 -4.58 6.93
C LEU A 137 23.23 -5.37 6.67
N ASN A 138 22.25 -5.20 7.55
CA ASN A 138 20.92 -5.79 7.36
C ASN A 138 20.13 -4.99 6.31
N ALA A 139 20.17 -5.43 5.05
CA ALA A 139 19.48 -4.78 3.93
C ALA A 139 17.96 -4.65 4.15
N MET A 140 17.33 -5.62 4.83
CA MET A 140 15.90 -5.57 5.15
C MET A 140 15.58 -4.43 6.13
N ALA A 141 16.39 -4.28 7.19
CA ALA A 141 16.23 -3.21 8.17
C ALA A 141 16.53 -1.83 7.58
N TYR A 142 17.48 -1.74 6.65
CA TYR A 142 17.86 -0.48 6.00
C TYR A 142 16.85 -0.04 4.93
N LEU A 143 16.39 -0.97 4.09
CA LEU A 143 15.55 -0.66 2.94
C LEU A 143 14.04 -0.79 3.24
N VAL A 144 13.61 -1.88 3.86
CA VAL A 144 12.17 -2.22 3.93
C VAL A 144 11.52 -1.55 5.14
N VAL A 145 12.13 -1.63 6.31
CA VAL A 145 11.51 -1.16 7.57
C VAL A 145 11.16 0.34 7.53
N PRO A 146 12.05 1.27 7.09
CA PRO A 146 11.71 2.69 7.06
C PRO A 146 10.54 3.00 6.12
N ARG A 147 10.42 2.27 5.00
CA ARG A 147 9.33 2.40 4.03
C ARG A 147 8.01 1.91 4.61
N VAL A 148 8.01 0.77 5.30
CA VAL A 148 6.82 0.22 5.97
C VAL A 148 6.35 1.17 7.07
N VAL A 149 7.25 1.65 7.93
CA VAL A 149 6.90 2.59 9.00
C VAL A 149 6.41 3.92 8.46
N ALA A 150 7.09 4.48 7.45
CA ALA A 150 6.61 5.70 6.79
C ALA A 150 5.23 5.49 6.14
N GLY A 151 4.97 4.33 5.53
CA GLY A 151 3.67 3.99 4.98
C GLY A 151 2.56 3.90 6.03
N MET A 152 2.83 3.23 7.16
CA MET A 152 1.88 3.12 8.27
C MET A 152 1.53 4.47 8.90
N VAL A 153 2.48 5.40 8.94
CA VAL A 153 2.26 6.75 9.48
C VAL A 153 1.62 7.68 8.45
N MET A 154 2.08 7.67 7.20
CA MET A 154 1.58 8.59 6.19
C MET A 154 0.19 8.23 5.66
N LEU A 155 -0.20 6.95 5.66
CA LEU A 155 -1.53 6.54 5.21
C LEU A 155 -2.68 7.19 6.02
N PRO A 156 -2.68 7.19 7.36
CA PRO A 156 -3.72 7.89 8.14
C PRO A 156 -3.56 9.41 8.18
N VAL A 157 -2.38 9.94 7.86
CA VAL A 157 -2.12 11.40 7.80
C VAL A 157 -2.67 12.01 6.51
N LEU A 158 -2.71 11.23 5.42
CA LEU A 158 -3.26 11.59 4.12
C LEU A 158 -4.79 11.47 4.10
#